data_AF-A0A5P2BFC1-F1
#
_entry.id   AF-A0A5P2BFC1-F1
#
_cell.length_a   1.000
_cell.length_b   1.000
_cell.length_c   1.000
_cell.angle_alpha   90.00
_cell.angle_beta   90.00
_cell.angle_gamma   90.00
#
_symmetry.space_group_name_H-M   'P 1'
#
loop_
_entity.id
_entity.type
_entity.pdbx_description
1 polymer ?
#
loop_
_entity_poly.entity_id
_entity_poly.type
_entity_poly.pdbx_seq_one_letter_code
_entity_poly.pdbx_strand_id
1 'polypeptide(L)'
;MRIPFITNWVQRRKLRAEVSRLALHAFYHSLDEIDALEALLEAERRKAMEAEVQARVTAQTHRALNCAVAQFADAFDNSLTALHQADGLSYGEVSALSALLAAAGRPDAGELWMKHYEMGKEPDESENSDDIEEAEVIGA
;
A
#
# COMPACT_ATOMS: atom_id res chain seq x y z
N MET A 1 33.55 8.67 79.69
CA MET A 1 33.41 10.08 79.22
C MET A 1 33.61 10.12 77.71
N ARG A 2 32.62 10.58 76.93
CA ARG A 2 32.78 10.84 75.49
C ARG A 2 33.27 12.28 75.33
N ILE A 3 34.38 12.48 74.61
CA ILE A 3 34.91 13.81 74.29
C ILE A 3 34.08 14.37 73.12
N PRO A 4 33.22 15.38 73.32
CA PRO A 4 32.19 15.80 72.37
C PRO A 4 32.72 16.14 70.97
N PHE A 5 33.92 16.73 70.92
CA PHE A 5 34.58 17.18 69.69
C PHE A 5 35.01 16.01 68.80
N ILE A 6 35.54 14.93 69.40
CA ILE A 6 35.98 13.73 68.68
C ILE A 6 34.76 12.99 68.12
N THR A 7 33.69 12.87 68.90
CA THR A 7 32.43 12.24 68.43
C THR A 7 31.77 13.02 67.30
N ASN A 8 31.75 14.36 67.36
CA ASN A 8 31.22 15.19 66.28
C ASN A 8 32.06 15.10 65.00
N TRP A 9 33.39 15.05 65.14
CA TRP A 9 34.29 14.90 63.99
C TRP A 9 34.10 13.54 63.29
N VAL A 10 34.00 12.44 64.06
CA VAL A 10 33.73 11.10 63.51
C VAL A 10 32.36 11.05 62.82
N GLN A 11 31.32 11.64 63.43
CA GLN A 11 29.99 11.70 62.82
C GLN A 11 29.97 12.50 61.51
N ARG A 12 30.61 13.68 61.47
CA ARG A 12 30.73 14.48 60.24
C ARG A 12 31.51 13.75 59.14
N ARG A 13 32.55 12.99 59.50
CA ARG A 13 33.32 12.19 58.54
C ARG A 13 32.47 11.06 57.94
N LYS A 14 31.66 10.37 58.76
CA LYS A 14 30.73 9.35 58.29
C LYS A 14 29.65 9.93 57.36
N LEU A 15 29.03 11.03 57.78
CA LEU A 15 28.04 11.75 56.96
C LEU A 15 28.63 12.19 55.61
N ARG A 16 29.85 12.74 55.58
CA ARG A 16 30.51 13.07 54.30
C ARG A 16 30.72 11.84 53.43
N ALA A 17 31.18 10.73 53.99
CA ALA A 17 31.39 9.50 53.23
C ALA A 17 30.08 8.94 52.65
N GLU A 18 28.99 8.98 53.42
CA GLU A 18 27.65 8.59 52.96
C GLU A 18 27.13 9.51 51.85
N VAL A 19 27.27 10.82 52.00
CA VAL A 19 26.89 11.79 50.97
C VAL A 19 27.70 11.58 49.69
N SER A 20 29.01 11.40 49.78
CA SER A 20 29.85 11.11 48.62
C SER A 20 29.45 9.81 47.93
N ARG A 21 29.10 8.77 48.69
CA ARG A 21 28.62 7.50 48.13
C ARG A 21 27.29 7.67 47.40
N LEU A 22 26.34 8.38 48.00
CA LEU A 22 25.04 8.65 47.38
C LEU A 22 25.19 9.50 46.11
N ALA A 23 26.07 10.49 46.13
CA ALA A 23 26.37 11.33 44.96
C ALA A 23 26.98 10.51 43.82
N LEU A 24 27.94 9.62 44.11
CA LEU A 24 28.50 8.70 43.12
C LEU A 24 27.46 7.75 42.55
N HIS A 25 26.60 7.18 43.40
CA HIS A 25 25.52 6.29 42.95
C HIS A 25 24.54 7.02 42.02
N ALA A 26 24.12 8.23 42.39
CA ALA A 26 23.25 9.05 41.55
C ALA A 26 23.92 9.43 40.22
N PHE A 27 25.22 9.72 40.24
CA PHE A 27 25.98 10.01 39.03
C PHE A 27 26.05 8.80 38.08
N TYR A 28 26.37 7.60 38.58
CA TYR A 28 26.38 6.41 37.73
C TYR A 28 25.00 6.04 37.23
N HIS A 29 23.96 6.18 38.05
CA HIS A 29 22.59 5.99 37.60
C HIS A 29 22.23 6.95 36.46
N SER A 30 22.65 8.21 36.54
CA SER A 30 22.41 9.17 35.45
C SER A 30 23.18 8.83 34.17
N LEU A 31 24.37 8.22 34.27
CA LEU A 31 25.11 7.75 33.11
C LEU A 31 24.39 6.57 32.44
N ASP A 32 23.91 5.60 33.24
CA ASP A 32 23.14 4.46 32.72
C ASP A 32 21.84 4.93 32.03
N GLU A 33 21.18 5.95 32.58
CA GLU A 33 20.00 6.57 31.95
C GLU A 33 20.34 7.25 30.62
N ILE A 34 21.48 7.94 30.54
CA ILE A 34 21.95 8.57 29.29
C ILE A 34 22.18 7.49 28.23
N ASP A 35 22.90 6.42 28.57
CA ASP A 35 23.18 5.31 27.65
C ASP A 35 21.87 4.64 27.16
N ALA A 36 20.90 4.47 28.07
CA ALA A 36 19.59 3.93 27.72
C ALA A 36 18.80 4.84 26.77
N LEU A 37 18.83 6.16 27.00
CA LEU A 37 18.18 7.14 26.14
C LEU A 37 18.85 7.23 24.76
N GLU A 38 20.17 7.14 24.69
CA GLU A 38 20.90 7.09 23.43
C GLU A 38 20.55 5.83 22.62
N ALA A 39 20.44 4.68 23.28
CA ALA A 39 20.02 3.44 22.64
C ALA A 39 18.59 3.53 22.07
N LEU A 40 17.67 4.17 22.81
CA LEU A 40 16.30 4.41 22.35
C LEU A 40 16.26 5.38 21.17
N LEU A 41 17.05 6.46 21.21
CA LEU A 41 17.15 7.42 20.12
C LEU A 41 17.67 6.74 18.84
N GLU A 42 18.67 5.88 18.95
CA GLU A 42 19.22 5.16 17.80
C GLU A 42 18.25 4.11 17.24
N ALA A 43 17.42 3.49 18.10
CA ALA A 43 16.35 2.61 17.67
C ALA A 43 15.26 3.37 16.91
N GLU A 44 14.84 4.55 17.39
CA GLU A 44 13.86 5.39 16.69
C GLU A 44 14.40 5.94 15.37
N ARG A 45 15.69 6.32 15.31
CA ARG A 45 16.35 6.71 14.05
C ARG A 45 16.33 5.59 13.02
N ARG A 46 16.60 4.34 13.42
CA ARG A 46 16.51 3.18 12.53
C ARG A 46 15.10 2.97 11.99
N LYS A 47 14.07 3.04 12.85
CA LYS A 47 12.67 2.95 12.40
C LYS A 47 12.31 4.06 11.42
N ALA A 48 12.75 5.29 11.68
CA ALA A 48 12.51 6.42 10.79
C ALA A 48 13.16 6.21 9.42
N MET A 49 14.40 5.70 9.38
CA MET A 49 15.11 5.38 8.14
C MET A 49 14.40 4.28 7.35
N GLU A 50 13.97 3.20 8.01
CA GLU A 50 13.21 2.11 7.38
C GLU A 50 11.89 2.62 6.78
N ALA A 51 11.16 3.46 7.51
CA ALA A 51 9.93 4.07 7.04
C ALA A 51 10.16 4.98 5.82
N GLU A 52 11.25 5.77 5.82
CA GLU A 52 11.61 6.62 4.69
C GLU A 52 11.94 5.79 3.44
N VAL A 53 12.73 4.72 3.60
CA VAL A 53 13.06 3.80 2.50
C VAL A 53 11.79 3.18 1.93
N GLN A 54 10.90 2.68 2.78
CA GLN A 54 9.63 2.09 2.36
C GLN A 54 8.76 3.11 1.62
N ALA A 55 8.66 4.34 2.11
CA ALA A 55 7.90 5.41 1.46
C ALA A 55 8.47 5.78 0.08
N ARG A 56 9.79 5.77 -0.08
CA ARG A 56 10.44 6.00 -1.38
C ARG A 56 10.14 4.87 -2.35
N VAL A 57 10.22 3.61 -1.91
CA VAL A 57 9.91 2.44 -2.74
C VAL A 57 8.46 2.49 -3.20
N THR A 58 7.51 2.73 -2.31
CA THR A 58 6.09 2.81 -2.68
C THR A 58 5.83 3.96 -3.66
N ALA A 59 6.40 5.14 -3.42
CA ALA A 59 6.27 6.26 -4.35
C ALA A 59 6.83 5.94 -5.76
N GLN A 60 7.99 5.26 -5.82
CA GLN A 60 8.60 4.83 -7.08
C GLN A 60 7.74 3.78 -7.79
N THR A 61 7.21 2.80 -7.07
CA THR A 61 6.33 1.78 -7.67
C THR A 61 5.04 2.39 -8.18
N HIS A 62 4.42 3.31 -7.43
CA HIS A 62 3.23 4.04 -7.88
C HIS A 62 3.51 4.84 -9.16
N ARG A 63 4.67 5.51 -9.23
CA ARG A 63 5.08 6.24 -10.44
C ARG A 63 5.29 5.31 -11.64
N ALA A 64 5.93 4.16 -11.43
CA ALA A 64 6.15 3.17 -12.48
C ALA A 64 4.83 2.59 -12.99
N LEU A 65 3.91 2.24 -12.09
CA LEU A 65 2.57 1.76 -12.43
C LEU A 65 1.78 2.79 -13.24
N ASN A 66 1.77 4.06 -12.80
CA ASN A 66 1.09 5.12 -13.53
C ASN A 66 1.67 5.32 -14.95
N CYS A 67 3.00 5.18 -15.10
CA CYS A 67 3.64 5.25 -16.41
C CYS A 67 3.27 4.05 -17.29
N ALA A 68 3.25 2.84 -16.72
CA ALA A 68 2.85 1.63 -17.43
C ALA A 68 1.38 1.68 -17.88
N VAL A 69 0.47 2.18 -17.03
CA VAL A 69 -0.94 2.39 -17.37
C VAL A 69 -1.09 3.41 -18.49
N ALA A 70 -0.34 4.51 -18.47
CA ALA A 70 -0.37 5.50 -19.54
C ALA A 70 0.14 4.91 -20.88
N GLN A 71 1.26 4.19 -20.86
CA GLN A 71 1.80 3.52 -22.05
C GLN A 71 0.87 2.45 -22.61
N PHE A 72 0.21 1.69 -21.72
CA PHE A 72 -0.82 0.74 -22.10
C PHE A 72 -1.98 1.47 -22.78
N ALA A 73 -2.52 2.52 -22.16
CA ALA A 73 -3.60 3.30 -22.75
C ALA A 73 -3.22 3.85 -24.13
N ASP A 74 -2.03 4.44 -24.27
CA ASP A 74 -1.56 4.98 -25.55
C ASP A 74 -1.46 3.91 -26.66
N ALA A 75 -1.12 2.67 -26.32
CA ALA A 75 -1.05 1.56 -27.29
C ALA A 75 -2.42 1.06 -27.75
N PHE A 76 -3.42 1.11 -26.86
CA PHE A 76 -4.76 0.54 -27.07
C PHE A 76 -5.83 1.61 -27.36
N ASP A 77 -5.53 2.90 -27.27
CA ASP A 77 -6.39 4.05 -27.60
C ASP A 77 -6.50 4.30 -29.14
N ASN A 78 -6.34 3.25 -29.94
CA ASN A 78 -6.42 3.32 -31.41
C ASN A 78 -7.58 2.47 -31.93
N SER A 79 -8.53 3.12 -32.58
CA SER A 79 -9.70 2.48 -33.20
C SER A 79 -9.33 1.43 -34.24
N LEU A 80 -8.20 1.59 -34.95
CA LEU A 80 -7.75 0.63 -35.94
C LEU A 80 -7.23 -0.67 -35.29
N THR A 81 -6.58 -0.56 -34.13
CA THR A 81 -6.16 -1.73 -33.35
C THR A 81 -7.38 -2.48 -32.83
N ALA A 82 -8.37 -1.75 -32.29
CA ALA A 82 -9.62 -2.33 -31.82
C ALA A 82 -10.35 -3.08 -32.95
N LEU A 83 -10.48 -2.44 -34.12
CA LEU A 83 -11.16 -3.01 -35.28
C LEU A 83 -10.55 -4.35 -35.75
N HIS A 84 -9.23 -4.49 -35.70
CA HIS A 84 -8.52 -5.67 -36.24
C HIS A 84 -8.26 -6.77 -35.22
N GLN A 85 -8.39 -6.50 -33.92
CA GLN A 85 -7.97 -7.44 -32.88
C GLN A 85 -9.07 -7.77 -31.87
N ALA A 86 -10.16 -7.00 -31.81
CA ALA A 86 -11.20 -7.24 -30.82
C ALA A 86 -11.86 -8.61 -31.01
N ASP A 87 -12.14 -9.02 -32.25
CA ASP A 87 -12.81 -10.30 -32.59
C ASP A 87 -12.05 -11.55 -32.15
N GLY A 88 -10.71 -11.47 -32.08
CA GLY A 88 -9.81 -12.53 -31.63
C GLY A 88 -9.68 -12.67 -30.11
N LEU A 89 -10.22 -11.73 -29.33
CA LEU A 89 -10.21 -11.77 -27.87
C LEU A 89 -11.50 -12.39 -27.32
N SER A 90 -11.44 -12.87 -26.08
CA SER A 90 -12.64 -13.26 -25.33
C SER A 90 -13.37 -12.02 -24.77
N TYR A 91 -14.67 -12.15 -24.50
CA TYR A 91 -15.43 -11.08 -23.85
C TYR A 91 -14.79 -10.62 -22.54
N GLY A 92 -14.28 -11.56 -21.73
CA GLY A 92 -13.59 -11.25 -20.48
C GLY A 92 -12.33 -10.42 -20.69
N GLU A 93 -11.55 -10.69 -21.74
CA GLU A 93 -10.36 -9.91 -22.09
C GLU A 93 -10.71 -8.51 -22.60
N VAL A 94 -11.71 -8.38 -23.47
CA VAL A 94 -12.17 -7.07 -23.99
C VAL A 94 -12.79 -6.24 -22.87
N SER A 95 -13.58 -6.86 -21.99
CA SER A 95 -14.17 -6.19 -20.83
C SER A 95 -13.10 -5.69 -19.85
N ALA A 96 -12.09 -6.52 -19.56
CA ALA A 96 -10.95 -6.11 -18.73
C ALA A 96 -10.15 -4.97 -19.38
N LEU A 97 -9.91 -5.04 -20.69
CA LEU A 97 -9.21 -4.02 -21.45
C LEU A 97 -9.99 -2.69 -21.46
N SER A 98 -11.31 -2.74 -21.66
CA SER A 98 -12.20 -1.59 -21.60
C SER A 98 -12.20 -0.93 -20.22
N ALA A 99 -12.29 -1.73 -19.15
CA ALA A 99 -12.21 -1.23 -17.78
C ALA A 99 -10.85 -0.59 -17.46
N LEU A 100 -9.75 -1.17 -17.96
CA LEU A 100 -8.40 -0.60 -17.81
C LEU A 100 -8.24 0.73 -18.55
N LEU A 101 -8.78 0.85 -19.76
CA LEU A 101 -8.80 2.10 -20.52
C LEU A 101 -9.65 3.17 -19.83
N ALA A 102 -10.82 2.82 -19.31
CA ALA A 102 -11.65 3.72 -18.53
C ALA A 102 -10.93 4.20 -17.26
N ALA A 103 -10.28 3.28 -16.53
CA ALA A 103 -9.47 3.61 -15.35
C ALA A 103 -8.26 4.49 -15.68
N ALA A 104 -7.71 4.39 -16.90
CA ALA A 104 -6.66 5.26 -17.42
C ALA A 104 -7.17 6.63 -17.91
N GLY A 105 -8.48 6.92 -17.81
CA GLY A 105 -9.08 8.17 -18.27
C GLY A 105 -9.36 8.23 -19.77
N ARG A 106 -9.51 7.05 -20.42
CA ARG A 106 -9.87 6.88 -21.84
C ARG A 106 -11.15 6.02 -21.98
N PRO A 107 -12.29 6.46 -21.43
CA PRO A 107 -13.54 5.69 -21.49
C PRO A 107 -14.00 5.45 -22.93
N ASP A 108 -13.91 6.46 -23.79
CA ASP A 108 -14.30 6.37 -25.21
C ASP A 108 -13.55 5.26 -25.96
N ALA A 109 -12.26 5.09 -25.67
CA ALA A 109 -11.45 4.01 -26.22
C ALA A 109 -11.98 2.64 -25.77
N GLY A 110 -12.29 2.50 -24.48
CA GLY A 110 -12.89 1.29 -23.93
C GLY A 110 -14.23 0.94 -24.57
N GLU A 111 -15.05 1.94 -24.90
CA GLU A 111 -16.31 1.75 -25.62
C GLU A 111 -16.10 1.29 -27.05
N LEU A 112 -15.09 1.84 -27.75
CA LEU A 112 -14.73 1.42 -29.10
C LEU A 112 -14.32 -0.05 -29.17
N TRP A 113 -13.54 -0.53 -28.19
CA TRP A 113 -13.14 -1.93 -28.11
C TRP A 113 -14.34 -2.87 -27.94
N MET A 114 -15.28 -2.53 -27.04
CA MET A 114 -16.51 -3.30 -26.85
C MET A 114 -17.37 -3.31 -28.11
N LYS A 115 -17.53 -2.15 -28.75
CA LYS A 115 -18.31 -2.02 -29.99
C LYS A 115 -17.72 -2.84 -31.14
N HIS A 116 -16.40 -2.83 -31.32
CA HIS A 116 -15.75 -3.62 -32.36
C HIS A 116 -15.79 -5.12 -32.08
N TYR A 117 -15.72 -5.53 -30.81
CA TYR A 117 -15.95 -6.90 -30.40
C TYR A 117 -17.36 -7.38 -30.80
N GLU A 118 -18.39 -6.60 -30.45
CA GLU A 118 -19.78 -6.90 -30.77
C GLU A 118 -20.04 -6.94 -32.28
N MET A 119 -19.39 -6.07 -33.07
CA MET A 119 -19.47 -6.09 -34.54
C MET A 119 -18.81 -7.32 -35.17
N GLY A 120 -17.77 -7.87 -34.53
CA GLY A 120 -17.05 -9.05 -35.00
C GLY A 120 -17.67 -10.38 -34.57
N LYS A 121 -18.62 -10.35 -33.64
CA LYS A 121 -19.49 -11.50 -33.34
C LYS A 121 -20.69 -11.40 -34.27
N GLU A 122 -20.77 -12.30 -35.24
CA GLU A 122 -22.03 -12.51 -35.96
C GLU A 122 -23.15 -12.70 -34.90
N PRO A 123 -24.32 -12.07 -35.07
CA PRO A 123 -25.44 -12.32 -34.18
C PRO A 123 -25.69 -13.82 -34.19
N ASP A 124 -25.52 -14.46 -33.04
CA ASP A 124 -25.75 -15.89 -32.89
C ASP A 124 -27.26 -16.11 -33.14
N GLU A 125 -27.61 -16.51 -34.37
CA GLU A 125 -29.01 -16.80 -34.75
C GLU A 125 -29.56 -18.04 -34.03
N SER A 126 -28.81 -18.66 -33.11
CA SER A 126 -29.21 -19.83 -32.35
C SER A 126 -30.29 -19.59 -31.29
N GLU A 127 -30.72 -18.35 -31.06
CA GLU A 127 -31.85 -18.00 -30.18
C GLU A 127 -33.14 -17.68 -30.95
N ASN A 128 -33.31 -18.15 -32.18
CA ASN A 128 -34.58 -18.02 -32.90
C ASN A 128 -35.30 -19.39 -33.06
N SER A 129 -35.55 -20.05 -31.94
CA SER A 129 -36.53 -21.14 -31.85
C SER A 129 -37.60 -20.78 -30.83
N ASP A 130 -38.35 -19.71 -31.11
CA ASP A 130 -39.68 -19.56 -30.55
C ASP A 130 -40.58 -20.58 -31.24
N ASP A 131 -40.78 -21.71 -30.56
CA ASP A 131 -41.76 -22.75 -30.87
C ASP A 131 -43.14 -22.12 -31.08
N ILE A 132 -43.54 -21.96 -32.34
CA ILE A 132 -44.93 -21.72 -32.71
C ILE A 132 -45.66 -23.06 -32.58
N GLU A 133 -46.15 -23.38 -31.37
CA GLU A 133 -47.20 -24.39 -31.20
C GLU A 133 -48.57 -23.76 -31.53
N GLU A 134 -49.04 -24.00 -32.76
CA GLU A 134 -50.45 -23.84 -33.13
C GLU A 134 -51.32 -24.76 -32.28
N ALA A 135 -52.01 -24.19 -31.29
CA ALA A 135 -53.11 -24.89 -30.62
C ALA A 135 -54.34 -24.91 -31.54
N GLU A 136 -54.46 -25.97 -32.33
CA GLU A 136 -55.70 -26.43 -32.94
C GLU A 136 -56.70 -26.78 -31.81
N VAL A 137 -57.70 -25.93 -31.56
CA VAL A 137 -58.86 -26.28 -30.72
C VAL A 137 -60.08 -26.42 -31.60
N ILE A 138 -60.33 -27.67 -31.98
CA ILE A 138 -61.61 -28.15 -32.50
C ILE A 138 -62.56 -28.41 -31.32
N GLY A 139 -63.73 -27.76 -31.35
CA GLY A 139 -65.00 -28.38 -30.92
C GLY A 139 -65.46 -28.21 -29.47
N ALA A 140 -66.45 -27.33 -29.27
CA ALA A 140 -67.66 -27.59 -28.48
C ALA A 140 -68.81 -26.71 -29.02
#